data_AF-A0A5Z0F9I9-F1
#
_entry.id   AF-A0A5Z0F9I9-F1
#
_cell.length_a   1.000
_cell.length_b   1.000
_cell.length_c   1.000
_cell.angle_alpha   90.00
_cell.angle_beta   90.00
_cell.angle_gamma   90.00
#
_symmetry.space_group_name_H-M   'P 1'
#
loop_
_entity.id
_entity.type
_entity.pdbx_description
1 polymer ?
#
loop_
_entity_poly.entity_id
_entity_poly.type
_entity_poly.pdbx_seq_one_letter_code
_entity_poly.pdbx_strand_id
1 'polypeptide(L)'
;PKFNIHLEQIPPLDLICLSVEETLRPSFACAIVGLSFLGGSYMAESLRAGFEAIRKQQFEAGLSLGFSKFGNLRYVILPQALAISMPSISANIIFLIKETSVV
;
A
#
# COMPACT_ATOMS: atom_id res chain seq x y z
N PRO A 1 27.32 5.96 54.97
CA PRO A 1 26.00 6.62 55.07
C PRO A 1 25.68 7.44 53.82
N LYS A 2 24.63 7.00 53.11
CA LYS A 2 23.88 7.65 52.01
C LYS A 2 24.50 7.63 50.61
N PHE A 3 24.24 6.50 49.94
CA PHE A 3 23.84 6.41 48.53
C PHE A 3 23.05 7.66 48.06
N ASN A 4 23.38 8.21 46.90
CA ASN A 4 22.35 8.79 46.03
C ASN A 4 22.80 8.78 44.56
N ILE A 5 22.40 7.74 43.85
CA ILE A 5 22.43 7.67 42.39
C ILE A 5 21.23 8.47 41.91
N HIS A 6 21.42 9.69 41.41
CA HIS A 6 20.39 10.38 40.64
C HIS A 6 20.57 10.03 39.17
N LEU A 7 19.75 9.07 38.76
CA LEU A 7 19.43 8.73 37.39
C LEU A 7 18.92 10.01 36.69
N GLU A 8 19.78 10.67 35.93
CA GLU A 8 19.41 11.74 35.01
C GLU A 8 18.65 11.13 33.82
N GLN A 9 17.36 10.91 34.09
CA GLN A 9 16.21 11.04 33.21
C GLN A 9 16.39 10.64 31.73
N ILE A 10 16.11 9.36 31.50
CA ILE A 10 15.62 8.73 30.27
C ILE A 10 14.43 9.53 29.66
N PRO A 11 14.53 10.11 28.43
CA PRO A 11 13.37 10.67 27.72
C PRO A 11 13.05 9.87 26.44
N PRO A 12 12.29 8.75 26.53
CA PRO A 12 11.71 8.10 25.36
C PRO A 12 10.28 8.60 25.09
N LEU A 13 9.63 9.28 26.05
CA LEU A 13 8.21 9.65 25.97
C LEU A 13 7.95 11.03 25.32
N ASP A 14 8.82 12.02 25.50
CA ASP A 14 8.67 13.34 24.84
C ASP A 14 8.87 13.27 23.32
N LEU A 15 9.72 12.34 22.83
CA LEU A 15 9.93 12.11 21.40
C LEU A 15 8.69 11.50 20.74
N ILE A 16 7.97 10.63 21.45
CA ILE A 16 6.72 10.02 20.98
C ILE A 16 5.60 11.08 20.98
N CYS A 17 5.50 11.91 22.02
CA CYS A 17 4.54 13.02 22.07
C CYS A 17 4.73 14.03 20.94
N LEU A 18 5.98 14.37 20.58
CA LEU A 18 6.29 15.23 19.43
C LEU A 18 5.88 14.62 18.07
N SER A 19 6.06 13.31 17.88
CA SER A 19 5.56 12.62 16.66
C SER A 19 4.03 12.59 16.57
N VAL A 20 3.33 12.51 17.72
CA VAL A 20 1.87 12.50 17.76
C VAL A 20 1.29 13.91 17.51
N GLU A 21 1.92 14.96 18.03
CA GLU A 21 1.48 16.35 17.81
C GLU A 21 1.74 16.84 16.38
N GLU A 22 2.84 16.40 15.73
CA GLU A 22 3.05 16.62 14.29
C GLU A 22 1.99 15.92 13.43
N THR A 23 1.55 14.73 13.84
CA THR A 23 0.49 13.98 13.14
C THR A 23 -0.88 14.67 13.25
N LEU A 24 -1.13 15.39 14.35
CA LEU A 24 -2.41 16.04 14.64
C LEU A 24 -2.57 17.43 13.99
N ARG A 25 -1.52 17.97 13.35
CA ARG A 25 -1.65 19.20 12.56
C ARG A 25 -2.65 18.97 11.41
N PRO A 26 -3.69 19.81 11.26
CA PRO A 26 -4.72 19.61 10.22
C PRO A 26 -4.14 19.58 8.80
N SER A 27 -3.04 20.30 8.56
CA SER A 27 -2.32 20.28 7.29
C SER A 27 -1.70 18.93 6.96
N PHE A 28 -1.13 18.24 7.95
CA PHE A 28 -0.51 16.93 7.77
C PHE A 28 -1.56 15.84 7.52
N ALA A 29 -2.67 15.87 8.27
CA ALA A 29 -3.80 14.98 8.03
C ALA A 29 -4.41 15.17 6.63
N CYS A 30 -4.58 16.43 6.17
CA CYS A 30 -5.03 16.73 4.81
C CYS A 30 -4.07 16.18 3.75
N ALA A 31 -2.75 16.33 3.95
CA ALA A 31 -1.76 15.80 3.03
C ALA A 31 -1.83 14.26 2.92
N ILE A 32 -1.94 13.55 4.05
CA ILE A 32 -2.11 12.09 4.06
C ILE A 32 -3.37 11.66 3.29
N VAL A 33 -4.50 12.29 3.58
CA VAL A 33 -5.78 11.95 2.94
C VAL A 33 -5.73 12.23 1.44
N GLY A 34 -5.20 13.39 1.04
CA GLY A 34 -5.03 13.79 -0.36
C GLY A 34 -4.16 12.81 -1.14
N LEU A 35 -2.97 12.48 -0.61
CA LEU A 35 -2.07 11.51 -1.25
C LEU A 35 -2.63 10.09 -1.25
N SER A 36 -3.33 9.67 -0.19
CA SER A 36 -3.95 8.35 -0.13
C SER A 36 -5.02 8.20 -1.20
N PHE A 37 -5.83 9.23 -1.45
CA PHE A 37 -6.85 9.19 -2.48
C PHE A 37 -6.24 9.22 -3.89
N LEU A 38 -5.25 10.08 -4.11
CA LEU A 38 -4.49 10.16 -5.35
C LEU A 38 -3.87 8.78 -5.67
N GLY A 39 -3.00 8.29 -4.79
CA GLY A 39 -2.31 7.01 -4.98
C GLY A 39 -3.23 5.80 -5.01
N GLY A 40 -4.25 5.78 -4.16
CA GLY A 40 -5.22 4.70 -4.07
C GLY A 40 -6.08 4.56 -5.32
N SER A 41 -6.51 5.67 -5.92
CA SER A 41 -7.27 5.64 -7.18
C SER A 41 -6.45 5.06 -8.33
N TYR A 42 -5.20 5.50 -8.49
CA TYR A 42 -4.29 4.94 -9.48
C TYR A 42 -4.01 3.46 -9.24
N MET A 43 -3.83 3.05 -7.98
CA MET A 43 -3.58 1.65 -7.63
C MET A 43 -4.78 0.75 -7.99
N ALA A 44 -6.00 1.20 -7.69
CA ALA A 44 -7.23 0.48 -8.00
C ALA A 44 -7.40 0.30 -9.52
N GLU A 45 -7.14 1.36 -10.29
CA GLU A 45 -7.21 1.31 -11.75
C GLU A 45 -6.15 0.37 -12.35
N SER A 46 -4.92 0.39 -11.83
CA SER A 46 -3.85 -0.54 -12.23
C SER A 46 -4.24 -2.00 -11.99
N LEU A 47 -4.87 -2.31 -10.86
CA LEU A 47 -5.37 -3.65 -10.56
C LEU A 47 -6.50 -4.04 -11.50
N ARG A 48 -7.50 -3.15 -11.69
CA ARG A 48 -8.62 -3.36 -12.61
C ARG A 48 -8.14 -3.64 -14.04
N ALA A 49 -7.21 -2.83 -14.53
CA ALA A 49 -6.59 -2.98 -15.84
C ALA A 49 -5.81 -4.31 -15.97
N GLY A 50 -5.12 -4.73 -14.90
CA GLY A 50 -4.43 -6.03 -14.89
C GLY A 50 -5.38 -7.23 -14.94
N PHE A 51 -6.53 -7.16 -14.28
CA PHE A 51 -7.58 -8.17 -14.41
C PHE A 51 -8.20 -8.19 -15.82
N GLU A 52 -8.46 -7.03 -16.41
CA GLU A 52 -9.05 -6.92 -17.75
C GLU A 52 -8.08 -7.32 -18.87
N ALA A 53 -6.77 -7.21 -18.63
CA ALA A 53 -5.75 -7.68 -19.55
C ALA A 53 -5.74 -9.20 -19.75
N ILE A 54 -6.37 -9.96 -18.84
CA ILE A 54 -6.46 -11.41 -18.97
C ILE A 54 -7.51 -11.80 -20.01
N ARG A 55 -7.07 -12.59 -20.98
CA ARG A 55 -7.91 -13.09 -22.05
C ARG A 55 -8.92 -14.11 -21.53
N LYS A 56 -10.17 -14.03 -22.00
CA LYS A 56 -11.25 -14.99 -21.65
C LYS A 56 -10.88 -16.45 -21.91
N GLN A 57 -10.03 -16.72 -22.91
CA GLN A 57 -9.55 -18.08 -23.22
C GLN A 57 -8.77 -18.72 -22.07
N GLN A 58 -8.10 -17.95 -21.20
CA GLN A 58 -7.46 -18.50 -20.00
C GLN A 58 -8.50 -19.06 -19.01
N PHE A 59 -9.66 -18.39 -18.93
CA PHE A 59 -10.76 -18.85 -18.10
C PHE A 59 -11.36 -20.15 -18.63
N GLU A 60 -11.61 -20.23 -19.94
CA GLU A 60 -12.12 -21.43 -20.62
C GLU A 60 -11.12 -22.59 -20.57
N ALA A 61 -9.82 -22.31 -20.69
CA ALA A 61 -8.76 -23.31 -20.57
C ALA A 61 -8.72 -23.92 -19.16
N GLY A 62 -8.79 -23.09 -18.11
CA GLY A 62 -8.81 -23.60 -16.73
C GLY A 62 -10.02 -24.48 -16.44
N LEU A 63 -11.20 -24.13 -16.97
CA LEU A 63 -12.39 -24.98 -16.87
C LEU A 63 -12.21 -26.32 -17.61
N SER A 64 -11.57 -26.29 -18.78
CA SER A 64 -11.27 -27.49 -19.59
C SER A 64 -10.25 -28.42 -18.91
N LEU A 65 -9.38 -27.87 -18.08
CA LEU A 65 -8.43 -28.61 -17.24
C LEU A 65 -9.05 -29.17 -15.94
N GLY A 66 -10.35 -28.96 -15.72
CA GLY A 66 -11.08 -29.47 -14.55
C GLY A 66 -11.04 -28.58 -13.32
N PHE A 67 -10.56 -27.32 -13.42
CA PHE A 67 -10.65 -26.39 -12.30
C PHE A 67 -12.10 -25.93 -12.08
N SER A 68 -12.49 -25.77 -10.82
CA SER A 68 -13.70 -25.01 -10.47
C SER A 68 -13.51 -23.53 -10.79
N LYS A 69 -14.60 -22.77 -11.00
CA LYS A 69 -14.53 -21.33 -11.29
C LYS A 69 -13.67 -20.56 -10.27
N PHE A 70 -13.80 -20.92 -8.98
CA PHE A 70 -13.03 -20.31 -7.90
C PHE A 70 -11.57 -20.78 -7.90
N GLY A 71 -11.31 -22.06 -8.18
CA GLY A 71 -9.95 -22.58 -8.33
C GLY A 71 -9.21 -21.90 -9.48
N ASN A 72 -9.87 -21.77 -10.63
CA ASN A 72 -9.31 -21.08 -11.79
C ASN A 72 -9.01 -19.61 -11.47
N LEU A 73 -9.95 -18.91 -10.82
CA LEU A 73 -9.75 -17.53 -10.40
C LEU A 73 -8.53 -17.41 -9.48
N ARG A 74 -8.43 -18.24 -8.43
CA ARG A 74 -7.37 -18.10 -7.42
C ARG A 74 -5.98 -18.55 -7.89
N TYR A 75 -5.90 -19.62 -8.67
CA TYR A 75 -4.61 -20.23 -9.04
C TYR A 75 -4.07 -19.78 -10.40
N VAL A 76 -4.93 -19.27 -11.29
CA VAL A 76 -4.52 -18.86 -12.65
C VAL A 76 -4.71 -17.36 -12.83
N ILE A 77 -5.96 -16.89 -12.72
CA ILE A 77 -6.33 -15.53 -13.09
C ILE A 77 -5.74 -14.50 -12.11
N LEU A 78 -5.88 -14.73 -10.79
CA LEU A 78 -5.40 -13.81 -9.75
C LEU A 78 -3.88 -13.59 -9.80
N PRO A 79 -3.02 -14.63 -9.80
CA PRO A 79 -1.57 -14.41 -9.89
C PRO A 79 -1.15 -13.78 -11.21
N GLN A 80 -1.82 -14.11 -12.32
CA GLN A 80 -1.53 -13.50 -13.61
C GLN A 80 -1.91 -12.03 -13.66
N ALA A 81 -3.08 -11.66 -13.12
CA ALA A 81 -3.57 -10.28 -13.08
C ALA A 81 -2.62 -9.42 -12.25
N LEU A 82 -2.24 -9.93 -11.08
CA LEU A 82 -1.29 -9.28 -10.19
C LEU A 82 0.05 -9.06 -10.91
N ALA A 83 0.61 -10.09 -11.55
CA ALA A 83 1.86 -9.98 -12.29
C ALA A 83 1.81 -8.91 -13.39
N ILE A 84 0.69 -8.76 -14.10
CA ILE A 84 0.48 -7.72 -15.10
C ILE A 84 0.38 -6.33 -14.46
N SER A 85 -0.26 -6.21 -13.30
CA SER A 85 -0.39 -4.92 -12.58
C SER A 85 0.90 -4.46 -11.90
N MET A 86 1.80 -5.36 -11.49
CA MET A 86 3.05 -5.05 -10.78
C MET A 86 3.87 -3.88 -11.36
N PRO A 87 4.16 -3.80 -12.67
CA PRO A 87 4.91 -2.67 -13.23
C PRO A 87 4.20 -1.32 -13.05
N SER A 88 2.87 -1.30 -13.19
CA SER A 88 2.06 -0.08 -13.01
C SER A 88 2.00 0.34 -11.55
N ILE A 89 1.88 -0.63 -10.63
CA ILE A 89 1.96 -0.40 -9.18
C ILE A 89 3.32 0.22 -8.81
N SER A 90 4.42 -0.31 -9.34
CA SER A 90 5.77 0.22 -9.12
C SER A 90 5.91 1.66 -9.60
N ALA A 91 5.39 1.96 -10.80
CA ALA A 91 5.38 3.33 -11.33
C ALA A 91 4.57 4.30 -10.44
N ASN A 92 3.41 3.86 -9.94
CA ASN A 92 2.58 4.65 -9.02
C ASN A 92 3.30 4.92 -7.69
N ILE A 93 4.02 3.94 -7.13
CA ILE A 93 4.82 4.13 -5.92
C ILE A 93 5.91 5.19 -6.13
N ILE A 94 6.65 5.12 -7.24
CA ILE A 94 7.68 6.11 -7.57
C ILE A 94 7.07 7.51 -7.74
N PHE A 95 5.89 7.59 -8.37
CA PHE A 95 5.14 8.84 -8.51
C PHE A 95 4.74 9.42 -7.15
N LEU A 96 4.17 8.60 -6.27
CA LEU A 96 3.77 9.05 -4.92
C LEU A 96 4.97 9.53 -4.10
N ILE A 97 6.12 8.86 -4.19
CA ILE A 97 7.35 9.32 -3.52
C ILE A 97 7.75 10.72 -4.00
N LYS A 98 7.57 11.03 -5.28
CA LYS A 98 7.86 12.38 -5.80
C LYS A 98 6.87 13.41 -5.26
N GLU A 99 5.58 13.09 -5.26
CA GLU A 99 4.55 14.00 -4.75
C GLU A 99 4.66 14.22 -3.22
N THR A 100 5.06 13.20 -2.44
CA THR A 100 5.32 13.33 -0.99
C THR A 100 6.42 14.33 -0.66
N SER A 101 7.35 14.60 -1.58
CA SER A 101 8.44 15.56 -1.36
C SER A 101 8.01 17.01 -1.62
N VAL A 102 6.89 17.21 -2.32
CA VAL A 102 6.37 18.54 -2.68
C VAL A 102 5.41 19.06 -1.61
N VAL A 103 4.68 18.15 -0.95
CA VAL A 103 3.79 18.43 0.18
C VAL A 103 4.53 18.53 1.50
#